data_AF-A0A6C0KGP5-F1
#
_entry.id   AF-A0A6C0KGP5-F1
#
_cell.length_a   1.000
_cell.length_b   1.000
_cell.length_c   1.000
_cell.angle_alpha   90.00
_cell.angle_beta   90.00
_cell.angle_gamma   90.00
#
_symmetry.space_group_name_H-M   'P 1'
#
loop_
_entity.id
_entity.type
_entity.pdbx_description
1 polymer ?
#
loop_
_entity_poly.entity_id
_entity_poly.type
_entity_poly.pdbx_seq_one_letter_code
_entity_poly.pdbx_strand_id
1 'polypeptide(L)'
;MSHKSFPYARIATFGQLNPVLRTDPVGYSIYKDIDSSFDIGPTSRLFGPEQPNSQLYMAEKCSKEWDGACELLSRNNDGTKCNAGKVESPLFKTPSPPGMTIGDFLVENAAVLKFCDMSSCKMTHESYNPMDPASPYVTSYSGDGYVECLPVCKAPENPDSDVLLNKVLNKPHLHVDLLVNMYHNVADRKKYENTRLGMIFSVLDAYFQK
;
A
#
# COMPACT_ATOMS: atom_id res chain seq x y z
N MET A 1 -30.44 7.42 32.80
CA MET A 1 -30.48 6.92 31.41
C MET A 1 -30.59 8.13 30.49
N SER A 2 -29.50 8.48 29.80
CA SER A 2 -29.41 9.68 28.96
C SER A 2 -29.55 9.28 27.49
N HIS A 3 -30.64 9.70 26.85
CA HIS A 3 -30.80 9.61 25.41
C HIS A 3 -29.87 10.63 24.75
N LYS A 4 -28.75 10.16 24.19
CA LYS A 4 -27.94 10.97 23.28
C LYS A 4 -28.70 11.07 21.95
N SER A 5 -29.37 12.20 21.72
CA SER A 5 -29.93 12.54 20.42
C SER A 5 -28.78 12.84 19.46
N PHE A 6 -28.68 12.08 18.37
CA PHE A 6 -27.82 12.42 17.24
C PHE A 6 -28.24 13.79 16.69
N PRO A 7 -27.34 14.78 16.58
CA PRO A 7 -27.70 16.05 15.98
C PRO A 7 -27.80 15.83 14.46
N TYR A 8 -29.02 15.63 13.97
CA TYR A 8 -29.31 15.86 12.56
C TYR A 8 -28.93 17.32 12.25
N ALA A 9 -28.05 17.52 11.27
CA ALA A 9 -27.67 18.85 10.82
C ALA A 9 -28.94 19.64 10.43
N ARG A 10 -29.02 20.91 10.82
CA ARG A 10 -30.16 21.77 10.50
C ARG A 10 -30.26 21.96 8.98
N ILE A 11 -31.45 21.78 8.41
CA ILE A 11 -31.77 21.98 6.98
C ILE A 11 -31.33 23.38 6.46
N ALA A 12 -31.23 24.38 7.34
CA ALA A 12 -30.78 25.73 6.97
C ALA A 12 -29.32 25.80 6.47
N THR A 13 -28.51 24.78 6.74
CA THR A 13 -27.10 24.66 6.27
C THR A 13 -26.94 23.76 5.05
N PHE A 14 -28.04 23.22 4.49
CA PHE A 14 -28.02 22.23 3.42
C PHE A 14 -27.63 22.77 2.03
N GLY A 15 -27.19 24.03 1.93
CA GLY A 15 -26.66 24.64 0.70
C GLY A 15 -25.39 25.49 0.90
N GLN A 16 -24.85 25.53 2.12
CA GLN A 16 -23.56 26.18 2.45
C GLN A 16 -22.43 25.18 2.63
N LEU A 17 -22.70 23.90 2.39
CA LEU A 17 -21.66 22.99 1.99
C LEU A 17 -21.33 23.41 0.56
N ASN A 18 -20.22 24.13 0.36
CA ASN A 18 -19.49 23.90 -0.88
C ASN A 18 -19.20 22.41 -0.83
N PRO A 19 -19.85 21.53 -1.64
CA PRO A 19 -19.35 20.19 -1.75
C PRO A 19 -17.93 20.43 -2.19
N VAL A 20 -16.99 20.09 -1.31
CA VAL A 20 -15.61 20.08 -1.69
C VAL A 20 -15.57 18.89 -2.64
N LEU A 21 -15.90 19.13 -3.91
CA LEU A 21 -15.54 18.31 -5.06
C LEU A 21 -14.01 18.41 -5.18
N ARG A 22 -13.29 18.27 -4.07
CA ARG A 22 -11.84 18.14 -4.11
C ARG A 22 -11.65 16.84 -4.82
N THR A 23 -11.03 16.97 -5.98
CA THR A 23 -10.30 15.91 -6.63
C THR A 23 -9.19 15.45 -5.69
N ASP A 24 -9.56 14.80 -4.59
CA ASP A 24 -8.64 14.20 -3.64
C ASP A 24 -8.37 12.77 -4.13
N PRO A 25 -7.13 12.48 -4.60
CA PRO A 25 -6.78 11.14 -5.03
C PRO A 25 -7.02 10.09 -3.94
N VAL A 26 -6.95 10.48 -2.65
CA VAL A 26 -7.25 9.58 -1.53
C VAL A 26 -8.71 9.13 -1.59
N GLY A 27 -9.66 10.06 -1.75
CA GLY A 27 -11.08 9.75 -1.83
C GLY A 27 -11.41 8.82 -2.99
N TYR A 28 -10.83 9.10 -4.16
CA TYR A 28 -11.01 8.30 -5.38
C TYR A 28 -10.33 6.93 -5.33
N SER A 29 -9.34 6.75 -4.46
CA SER A 29 -8.60 5.49 -4.33
C SER A 29 -9.18 4.54 -3.29
N ILE A 30 -9.98 5.02 -2.34
CA ILE A 30 -10.50 4.17 -1.25
C ILE A 30 -11.89 3.62 -1.57
N TYR A 31 -12.68 4.36 -2.35
CA TYR A 31 -14.08 4.03 -2.60
C TYR A 31 -14.37 3.95 -4.09
N LYS A 32 -15.17 2.95 -4.46
CA LYS A 32 -15.76 2.84 -5.80
C LYS A 32 -17.24 2.59 -5.64
N ASP A 33 -18.02 3.63 -5.86
CA ASP A 33 -19.47 3.56 -5.81
C ASP A 33 -20.11 4.49 -6.85
N ILE A 34 -21.42 4.38 -7.03
CA ILE A 34 -22.20 5.18 -7.95
C ILE A 34 -22.01 6.68 -7.70
N ASP A 35 -21.80 7.09 -6.44
CA ASP A 35 -21.52 8.46 -6.04
C ASP A 35 -20.23 9.00 -6.69
N SER A 36 -19.20 8.18 -6.85
CA SER A 36 -17.98 8.56 -7.59
C SER A 36 -18.25 8.83 -9.07
N SER A 37 -19.29 8.22 -9.65
CA SER A 37 -19.73 8.52 -11.01
C SER A 37 -20.52 9.81 -11.13
N PHE A 38 -21.18 10.25 -10.05
CA PHE A 38 -21.80 11.58 -9.98
C PHE A 38 -20.77 12.69 -9.79
N ASP A 39 -19.72 12.44 -9.01
CA ASP A 39 -18.69 13.45 -8.70
C ASP A 39 -17.69 13.67 -9.84
N ILE A 40 -17.29 12.59 -10.55
CA ILE A 40 -16.20 12.62 -11.54
C ILE A 40 -16.71 12.33 -12.97
N GLY A 41 -18.02 12.09 -13.12
CA GLY A 41 -18.65 11.82 -14.41
C GLY A 41 -18.18 10.51 -15.06
N PRO A 42 -18.24 10.39 -16.41
CA PRO A 42 -17.98 9.13 -17.12
C PRO A 42 -16.53 8.62 -17.01
N THR A 43 -15.61 9.44 -16.48
CA THR A 43 -14.23 9.07 -16.17
C THR A 43 -14.07 8.37 -14.82
N SER A 44 -15.12 8.22 -14.02
CA SER A 44 -15.09 7.51 -12.72
C SER A 44 -14.50 6.09 -12.81
N ARG A 45 -14.69 5.42 -13.96
CA ARG A 45 -14.12 4.09 -14.24
C ARG A 45 -12.59 4.04 -14.27
N LEU A 46 -11.92 5.19 -14.36
CA LEU A 46 -10.45 5.33 -14.34
C LEU A 46 -9.91 5.44 -12.90
N PHE A 47 -10.80 5.50 -11.91
CA PHE A 47 -10.47 5.62 -10.50
C PHE A 47 -11.11 4.48 -9.71
N GLY A 48 -10.61 4.25 -8.51
CA GLY A 48 -11.05 3.17 -7.63
C GLY A 48 -9.89 2.35 -7.08
N PRO A 49 -10.12 1.61 -5.98
CA PRO A 49 -9.08 0.86 -5.27
C PRO A 49 -8.40 -0.22 -6.14
N GLU A 50 -9.06 -0.68 -7.19
CA GLU A 50 -8.53 -1.69 -8.12
C GLU A 50 -7.67 -1.11 -9.25
N GLN A 51 -7.62 0.22 -9.40
CA GLN A 51 -6.92 0.88 -10.50
C GLN A 51 -5.42 1.06 -10.19
N PRO A 52 -4.53 0.93 -11.20
CA PRO A 52 -3.07 1.06 -11.00
C PRO A 52 -2.66 2.38 -10.35
N ASN A 53 -3.19 3.51 -10.82
CA ASN A 53 -2.92 4.85 -10.29
C ASN A 53 -3.28 4.97 -8.80
N SER A 54 -4.42 4.40 -8.40
CA SER A 54 -4.90 4.40 -7.01
C SER A 54 -4.06 3.53 -6.10
N GLN A 55 -3.66 2.34 -6.57
CA GLN A 55 -2.77 1.46 -5.82
C GLN A 55 -1.38 2.05 -5.64
N LEU A 56 -0.80 2.65 -6.69
CA LEU A 56 0.51 3.31 -6.64
C LEU A 56 0.48 4.53 -5.70
N TYR A 57 -0.52 5.40 -5.85
CA TYR A 57 -0.67 6.59 -5.01
C TYR A 57 -0.83 6.24 -3.54
N MET A 58 -1.74 5.30 -3.24
CA MET A 58 -1.99 4.90 -1.87
C MET A 58 -0.79 4.15 -1.27
N ALA A 59 -0.08 3.33 -2.04
CA ALA A 59 1.15 2.69 -1.56
C ALA A 59 2.24 3.72 -1.21
N GLU A 60 2.45 4.74 -2.05
CA GLU A 60 3.43 5.81 -1.77
C GLU A 60 3.03 6.67 -0.57
N LYS A 61 1.74 6.97 -0.42
CA LYS A 61 1.24 7.70 0.74
C LYS A 61 1.41 6.87 2.02
N CYS A 62 0.97 5.61 2.00
CA CYS A 62 0.97 4.74 3.17
C CYS A 62 2.36 4.23 3.57
N SER A 63 3.35 4.29 2.67
CA SER A 63 4.75 4.00 3.01
C SER A 63 5.39 5.11 3.84
N LYS A 64 4.99 6.37 3.59
CA LYS A 64 5.45 7.56 4.32
C LYS A 64 4.72 7.73 5.64
N GLU A 65 3.39 7.69 5.62
CA GLU A 65 2.56 7.87 6.81
C GLU A 65 1.35 6.93 6.76
N TRP A 66 1.22 6.10 7.80
CA TRP A 66 0.10 5.19 7.93
C TRP A 66 -1.05 5.86 8.70
N ASP A 67 -2.04 6.38 7.97
CA ASP A 67 -3.18 7.09 8.53
C ASP A 67 -4.50 6.30 8.46
N GLY A 68 -5.62 6.93 8.83
CA GLY A 68 -6.95 6.31 8.81
C GLY A 68 -7.41 5.86 7.42
N ALA A 69 -6.96 6.54 6.35
CA ALA A 69 -7.25 6.16 4.97
C ALA A 69 -6.51 4.86 4.59
N CYS A 70 -5.23 4.76 4.96
CA CYS A 70 -4.46 3.52 4.82
C CYS A 70 -5.06 2.37 5.62
N GLU A 71 -5.51 2.64 6.85
CA GLU A 71 -6.17 1.65 7.70
C GLU A 71 -7.47 1.14 7.06
N LEU A 72 -8.30 2.05 6.54
CA LEU A 72 -9.56 1.70 5.89
C LEU A 72 -9.33 0.86 4.63
N LEU A 73 -8.43 1.29 3.75
CA LEU A 73 -8.14 0.56 2.51
C LEU A 73 -7.44 -0.79 2.78
N SER A 74 -6.63 -0.90 3.83
CA SER A 74 -6.00 -2.18 4.23
C SER A 74 -6.99 -3.26 4.66
N ARG A 75 -8.24 -2.90 4.93
CA ARG A 75 -9.33 -3.84 5.27
C ARG A 75 -10.19 -4.21 4.06
N ASN A 76 -9.86 -3.68 2.88
CA ASN A 76 -10.55 -4.02 1.65
C ASN A 76 -10.24 -5.47 1.27
N ASN A 77 -11.26 -6.33 1.34
CA ASN A 77 -11.16 -7.76 1.07
C ASN A 77 -11.45 -8.12 -0.40
N ASP A 78 -11.54 -7.14 -1.29
CA ASP A 78 -11.74 -7.38 -2.71
C ASP A 78 -10.47 -7.98 -3.34
N GLY A 79 -10.61 -9.13 -3.99
CA GLY A 79 -9.54 -9.80 -4.74
C GLY A 79 -9.49 -9.45 -6.22
N THR A 80 -10.33 -8.53 -6.71
CA THR A 80 -10.39 -8.15 -8.12
C THR A 80 -9.24 -7.19 -8.47
N LYS A 81 -8.41 -7.57 -9.45
CA LYS A 81 -7.27 -6.76 -9.96
C LYS A 81 -6.38 -6.15 -8.85
N CYS A 82 -6.12 -6.93 -7.81
CA CYS A 82 -5.49 -6.45 -6.59
C CYS A 82 -3.98 -6.12 -6.70
N ASN A 83 -3.33 -6.40 -7.85
CA ASN A 83 -1.88 -6.30 -8.05
C ASN A 83 -1.46 -5.32 -9.17
N ALA A 84 -2.25 -4.28 -9.44
CA ALA A 84 -2.05 -3.39 -10.58
C ALA A 84 -0.88 -2.39 -10.39
N GLY A 85 -0.41 -2.18 -9.16
CA GLY A 85 0.65 -1.23 -8.81
C GLY A 85 1.90 -1.83 -8.16
N LYS A 86 2.13 -3.14 -8.27
CA LYS A 86 3.30 -3.78 -7.63
C LYS A 86 4.60 -3.46 -8.34
N VAL A 87 5.66 -3.33 -7.54
CA VAL A 87 7.04 -3.22 -8.02
C VAL A 87 7.38 -4.43 -8.90
N GLU A 88 7.74 -4.18 -10.14
CA GLU A 88 8.16 -5.23 -11.06
C GLU A 88 9.62 -5.61 -10.77
N SER A 89 9.82 -6.73 -10.08
CA SER A 89 11.14 -7.24 -9.73
C SER A 89 11.16 -8.78 -9.74
N PRO A 90 12.25 -9.42 -10.22
CA PRO A 90 12.44 -10.86 -10.08
C PRO A 90 12.62 -11.32 -8.62
N LEU A 91 12.76 -10.41 -7.65
CA LEU A 91 12.78 -10.75 -6.22
C LEU A 91 11.36 -10.82 -5.63
N PHE A 92 10.38 -10.20 -6.27
CA PHE A 92 8.97 -10.19 -5.85
C PHE A 92 8.11 -10.98 -6.83
N LYS A 93 8.59 -12.20 -7.15
CA LYS A 93 8.05 -13.05 -8.22
C LYS A 93 6.68 -13.62 -7.92
N THR A 94 6.24 -13.65 -6.66
CA THR A 94 5.00 -14.34 -6.32
C THR A 94 3.82 -13.63 -6.98
N PRO A 95 3.23 -14.21 -8.05
CA PRO A 95 2.12 -13.59 -8.73
C PRO A 95 0.92 -13.84 -7.84
N SER A 96 0.57 -12.85 -7.01
CA SER A 96 -0.59 -12.85 -6.11
C SER A 96 -0.85 -14.22 -5.45
N PRO A 97 -0.25 -14.53 -4.28
CA PRO A 97 -0.68 -15.67 -3.48
C PRO A 97 -2.21 -15.80 -3.49
N PRO A 98 -2.76 -16.99 -3.75
CA PRO A 98 -4.20 -17.17 -3.87
C PRO A 98 -4.89 -16.64 -2.61
N GLY A 99 -5.86 -15.74 -2.79
CA GLY A 99 -6.59 -15.11 -1.69
C GLY A 99 -6.06 -13.74 -1.23
N MET A 100 -5.07 -13.15 -1.92
CA MET A 100 -4.70 -11.76 -1.68
C MET A 100 -5.77 -10.77 -2.12
N THR A 101 -5.95 -9.75 -1.28
CA THR A 101 -6.92 -8.68 -1.47
C THR A 101 -6.23 -7.37 -1.82
N ILE A 102 -6.96 -6.36 -2.30
CA ILE A 102 -6.43 -5.01 -2.51
C ILE A 102 -5.78 -4.47 -1.23
N GLY A 103 -6.38 -4.76 -0.07
CA GLY A 103 -5.81 -4.36 1.22
C GLY A 103 -4.47 -5.03 1.53
N ASP A 104 -4.31 -6.31 1.19
CA ASP A 104 -3.04 -7.02 1.38
C ASP A 104 -1.94 -6.48 0.45
N PHE A 105 -2.29 -6.18 -0.81
CA PHE A 105 -1.35 -5.56 -1.75
C PHE A 105 -0.98 -4.13 -1.38
N LEU A 106 -1.91 -3.35 -0.80
CA LEU A 106 -1.55 -2.05 -0.24
C LEU A 106 -0.46 -2.19 0.82
N VAL A 107 -0.62 -3.14 1.75
CA VAL A 107 0.37 -3.41 2.80
C VAL A 107 1.70 -3.85 2.19
N GLU A 108 1.70 -4.78 1.23
CA GLU A 108 2.92 -5.24 0.57
C GLU A 108 3.64 -4.11 -0.15
N ASN A 109 2.94 -3.38 -1.03
CA ASN A 109 3.54 -2.34 -1.84
C ASN A 109 4.03 -1.16 -0.98
N ALA A 110 3.24 -0.74 0.02
CA ALA A 110 3.67 0.28 0.96
C ALA A 110 4.92 -0.17 1.74
N ALA A 111 4.97 -1.44 2.16
CA ALA A 111 6.10 -1.97 2.91
C ALA A 111 7.37 -2.07 2.05
N VAL A 112 7.24 -2.48 0.78
CA VAL A 112 8.35 -2.47 -0.17
C VAL A 112 8.88 -1.04 -0.35
N LEU A 113 8.00 -0.08 -0.59
CA LEU A 113 8.41 1.33 -0.76
C LEU A 113 9.05 1.94 0.51
N LYS A 114 8.64 1.48 1.69
CA LYS A 114 9.17 1.99 2.97
C LYS A 114 10.53 1.37 3.33
N PHE A 115 10.65 0.06 3.15
CA PHE A 115 11.77 -0.71 3.69
C PHE A 115 12.82 -1.10 2.66
N CYS A 116 12.55 -0.96 1.37
CA CYS A 116 13.47 -1.35 0.31
C CYS A 116 14.09 -0.14 -0.38
N ASP A 117 15.39 -0.24 -0.62
CA ASP A 117 16.13 0.66 -1.48
C ASP A 117 15.84 0.29 -2.95
N MET A 118 15.24 1.24 -3.67
CA MET A 118 14.78 1.10 -5.05
C MET A 118 15.78 1.67 -6.07
N SER A 119 16.99 2.03 -5.65
CA SER A 119 18.02 2.67 -6.49
C SER A 119 18.43 1.85 -7.72
N SER A 120 18.29 0.53 -7.68
CA SER A 120 18.53 -0.37 -8.82
C SER A 120 17.40 -0.37 -9.86
N CYS A 121 16.26 0.26 -9.56
CA CYS A 121 15.05 0.15 -10.37
C CYS A 121 14.84 1.42 -11.20
N LYS A 122 14.29 1.24 -12.41
CA LYS A 122 13.85 2.36 -13.23
C LYS A 122 12.59 2.98 -12.61
N MET A 123 12.69 4.25 -12.30
CA MET A 123 11.59 5.04 -11.77
C MET A 123 10.84 5.71 -12.92
N THR A 124 9.52 5.56 -12.95
CA THR A 124 8.64 6.26 -13.91
C THR A 124 7.58 7.05 -13.16
N HIS A 125 7.36 8.29 -13.60
CA HIS A 125 6.37 9.19 -13.03
C HIS A 125 5.24 9.43 -14.02
N GLU A 126 4.00 9.22 -13.58
CA GLU A 126 2.80 9.44 -14.37
C GLU A 126 1.82 10.29 -13.56
N SER A 127 0.98 11.07 -14.24
CA SER A 127 -0.07 11.81 -13.54
C SER A 127 -1.13 10.85 -13.01
N TYR A 128 -1.53 11.01 -11.75
CA TYR A 128 -2.63 10.21 -11.15
C TYR A 128 -3.91 10.34 -11.98
N ASN A 129 -4.24 11.57 -12.41
CA ASN A 129 -5.31 11.88 -13.33
C ASN A 129 -4.75 12.66 -14.54
N PRO A 130 -4.56 12.02 -15.71
CA PRO A 130 -4.05 12.68 -16.91
C PRO A 130 -4.92 13.84 -17.43
N MET A 131 -6.20 13.90 -17.02
CA MET A 131 -7.13 14.95 -17.42
C MET A 131 -7.10 16.18 -16.51
N ASP A 132 -6.39 16.12 -15.38
CA ASP A 132 -6.25 17.22 -14.42
C ASP A 132 -4.77 17.68 -14.36
N PRO A 133 -4.43 18.87 -14.88
CA PRO A 133 -3.07 19.40 -14.82
C PRO A 133 -2.52 19.62 -13.41
N ALA A 134 -3.40 19.74 -12.41
CA ALA A 134 -3.02 19.89 -11.00
C ALA A 134 -2.92 18.55 -10.26
N SER A 135 -3.13 17.43 -10.95
CA SER A 135 -3.11 16.11 -10.34
C SER A 135 -1.69 15.74 -9.86
N PRO A 136 -1.55 15.08 -8.70
CA PRO A 136 -0.25 14.62 -8.26
C PRO A 136 0.29 13.52 -9.15
N TYR A 137 1.62 13.36 -9.13
CA TYR A 137 2.28 12.25 -9.79
C TYR A 137 2.23 10.99 -8.93
N VAL A 138 2.16 9.85 -9.59
CA VAL A 138 2.40 8.52 -9.03
C VAL A 138 3.70 7.98 -9.57
N THR A 139 4.39 7.20 -8.74
CA THR A 139 5.69 6.63 -9.08
C THR A 139 5.57 5.11 -9.20
N SER A 140 6.01 4.56 -10.34
CA SER A 140 6.14 3.13 -10.54
C SER A 140 7.61 2.74 -10.70
N TYR A 141 7.92 1.48 -10.36
CA TYR A 141 9.27 0.94 -10.37
C TYR A 141 9.31 -0.35 -11.16
N SER A 142 10.20 -0.41 -12.14
CA SER A 142 10.37 -1.59 -13.00
C SER A 142 11.83 -1.79 -13.40
N GLY A 143 12.10 -2.90 -14.09
CA GLY A 143 13.36 -3.06 -14.84
C GLY A 143 13.39 -2.13 -16.06
N ASP A 144 14.58 -1.79 -16.54
CA ASP A 144 14.75 -0.99 -17.77
C ASP A 144 14.86 -1.84 -19.06
N GLY A 145 14.72 -3.16 -18.93
CA GLY A 145 14.89 -4.15 -20.00
C GLY A 145 16.32 -4.67 -20.18
N TYR A 146 17.31 -4.02 -19.57
CA TYR A 146 18.73 -4.40 -19.59
C TYR A 146 19.27 -4.72 -18.19
N VAL A 147 18.76 -4.04 -17.17
CA VAL A 147 19.05 -4.17 -15.75
C VAL A 147 17.76 -4.57 -15.03
N GLU A 148 17.85 -5.67 -14.29
CA GLU A 148 16.76 -6.12 -13.44
C GLU A 148 16.62 -5.20 -12.21
N CYS A 149 15.39 -4.86 -11.86
CA CYS A 149 15.09 -4.15 -10.61
C CYS A 149 15.32 -5.10 -9.43
N LEU A 150 16.39 -4.92 -8.67
CA LEU A 150 16.80 -5.77 -7.55
C LEU A 150 16.80 -4.98 -6.23
N PRO A 151 15.62 -4.65 -5.69
CA PRO A 151 15.51 -3.83 -4.49
C PRO A 151 16.09 -4.52 -3.26
N VAL A 152 16.73 -3.74 -2.39
CA VAL A 152 17.40 -4.22 -1.19
C VAL A 152 16.62 -3.80 0.04
N CYS A 153 15.95 -4.75 0.69
CA CYS A 153 15.06 -4.48 1.82
C CYS A 153 15.79 -4.57 3.15
N LYS A 154 15.63 -3.58 4.01
CA LYS A 154 16.23 -3.54 5.35
C LYS A 154 15.14 -3.49 6.42
N ALA A 155 15.32 -4.29 7.46
CA ALA A 155 14.47 -4.21 8.62
C ALA A 155 14.66 -2.87 9.35
N PRO A 156 13.60 -2.23 9.86
CA PRO A 156 13.71 -1.02 10.67
C PRO A 156 14.46 -1.31 11.98
N GLU A 157 14.93 -0.26 12.66
CA GLU A 157 15.68 -0.43 13.91
C GLU A 157 14.82 -0.95 15.07
N ASN A 158 13.57 -0.49 15.14
CA ASN A 158 12.59 -0.88 16.14
C ASN A 158 11.38 -1.52 15.46
N PRO A 159 11.44 -2.82 15.13
CA PRO A 159 10.42 -3.49 14.34
C PRO A 159 9.06 -3.57 15.02
N ASP A 160 9.02 -3.70 16.35
CA ASP A 160 7.77 -3.87 17.08
C ASP A 160 6.98 -2.55 17.17
N SER A 161 7.65 -1.40 16.99
CA SER A 161 7.00 -0.08 16.95
C SER A 161 6.44 0.30 15.57
N ASP A 162 6.88 -0.38 14.50
CA ASP A 162 6.50 -0.01 13.14
C ASP A 162 5.14 -0.61 12.76
N VAL A 163 4.14 0.26 12.53
CA VAL A 163 2.77 -0.16 12.21
C VAL A 163 2.71 -0.98 10.91
N LEU A 164 3.47 -0.57 9.89
CA LEU A 164 3.44 -1.22 8.58
C LEU A 164 4.12 -2.59 8.64
N LEU A 165 5.27 -2.69 9.31
CA LEU A 165 5.92 -3.97 9.53
C LEU A 165 5.04 -4.90 10.37
N ASN A 166 4.38 -4.40 11.40
CA ASN A 166 3.45 -5.21 12.19
C ASN A 166 2.30 -5.77 11.36
N LYS A 167 1.80 -5.02 10.36
CA LYS A 167 0.79 -5.52 9.41
C LYS A 167 1.34 -6.63 8.53
N VAL A 168 2.55 -6.47 8.00
CA VAL A 168 3.25 -7.54 7.27
C VAL A 168 3.41 -8.80 8.14
N LEU A 169 3.85 -8.63 9.39
CA LEU A 169 4.05 -9.73 10.34
C LEU A 169 2.75 -10.36 10.86
N ASN A 170 1.58 -9.73 10.68
CA ASN A 170 0.29 -10.34 11.00
C ASN A 170 -0.12 -11.41 9.97
N LYS A 171 0.34 -11.27 8.72
CA LYS A 171 0.11 -12.24 7.64
C LYS A 171 1.43 -12.57 6.92
N PRO A 172 2.44 -13.13 7.61
CA PRO A 172 3.79 -13.26 7.06
C PRO A 172 3.85 -14.17 5.82
N HIS A 173 2.94 -15.15 5.71
CA HIS A 173 2.80 -16.05 4.57
C HIS A 173 2.42 -15.34 3.26
N LEU A 174 1.82 -14.14 3.34
CA LEU A 174 1.49 -13.32 2.18
C LEU A 174 2.68 -12.47 1.71
N HIS A 175 3.68 -12.25 2.57
CA HIS A 175 4.76 -11.30 2.32
C HIS A 175 6.14 -11.97 2.41
N VAL A 176 6.22 -13.25 2.00
CA VAL A 176 7.45 -14.06 2.10
C VAL A 176 8.61 -13.40 1.37
N ASP A 177 8.39 -12.91 0.15
CA ASP A 177 9.45 -12.31 -0.67
C ASP A 177 10.11 -11.11 0.03
N LEU A 178 9.31 -10.22 0.63
CA LEU A 178 9.78 -9.08 1.40
C LEU A 178 10.57 -9.52 2.64
N LEU A 179 10.05 -10.49 3.41
CA LEU A 179 10.67 -10.97 4.64
C LEU A 179 11.97 -11.72 4.39
N VAL A 180 12.05 -12.50 3.31
CA VAL A 180 13.26 -13.20 2.87
C VAL A 180 14.30 -12.19 2.38
N ASN A 181 13.90 -11.18 1.61
CA ASN A 181 14.79 -10.11 1.18
C ASN A 181 15.38 -9.35 2.38
N MET A 182 14.54 -8.99 3.37
CA MET A 182 15.02 -8.42 4.64
C MET A 182 16.00 -9.34 5.37
N TYR A 183 15.67 -10.63 5.49
CA TYR A 183 16.50 -11.63 6.17
C TYR A 183 17.91 -11.76 5.56
N HIS A 184 18.03 -11.68 4.23
CA HIS A 184 19.32 -11.72 3.55
C HIS A 184 20.16 -10.45 3.72
N ASN A 185 19.52 -9.30 3.96
CA ASN A 185 20.18 -8.00 4.02
C ASN A 185 20.40 -7.48 5.46
N VAL A 186 19.93 -8.21 6.47
CA VAL A 186 20.23 -7.91 7.88
C VAL A 186 21.61 -8.45 8.24
N ALA A 187 22.55 -7.54 8.52
CA ALA A 187 23.93 -7.87 8.89
C ALA A 187 24.06 -8.43 10.32
N ASP A 188 23.30 -7.89 11.28
CA ASP A 188 23.30 -8.37 12.67
C ASP A 188 21.89 -8.81 13.09
N ARG A 189 21.66 -10.12 13.03
CA ARG A 189 20.36 -10.72 13.39
C ARG A 189 20.10 -10.69 14.90
N LYS A 190 21.13 -10.58 15.74
CA LYS A 190 20.96 -10.57 17.20
C LYS A 190 20.20 -9.33 17.67
N LYS A 191 20.28 -8.22 16.93
CA LYS A 191 19.49 -7.00 17.18
C LYS A 191 17.98 -7.28 17.22
N TYR A 192 17.53 -8.30 16.50
CA TYR A 192 16.12 -8.65 16.38
C TYR A 192 15.71 -9.80 17.30
N GLU A 193 16.62 -10.30 18.14
CA GLU A 193 16.33 -11.35 19.10
C GLU A 193 15.20 -10.91 20.05
N ASN A 194 14.22 -11.78 20.26
CA ASN A 194 12.99 -11.51 21.03
C ASN A 194 11.96 -10.57 20.37
N THR A 195 12.15 -10.15 19.12
CA THR A 195 11.12 -9.42 18.35
C THR A 195 10.28 -10.39 17.51
N ARG A 196 9.09 -9.97 17.07
CA ARG A 196 8.28 -10.78 16.13
C ARG A 196 9.02 -11.07 14.82
N LEU A 197 9.80 -10.08 14.34
CA LEU A 197 10.62 -10.24 13.15
C LEU A 197 11.75 -11.26 13.38
N GLY A 198 12.38 -11.23 14.55
CA GLY A 198 13.41 -12.21 14.93
C GLY A 198 12.90 -13.65 14.92
N MET A 199 11.67 -13.88 15.40
CA MET A 199 11.04 -15.21 15.33
C MET A 199 10.91 -15.71 13.88
N ILE A 200 10.53 -14.83 12.94
CA ILE A 200 10.48 -15.17 11.51
C ILE A 200 11.88 -15.48 10.99
N PHE A 201 12.90 -14.69 11.34
CA PHE A 201 14.28 -14.96 10.94
C PHE A 201 14.79 -16.30 11.48
N SER A 202 14.46 -16.69 12.71
CA SER A 202 14.82 -18.00 13.25
C SER A 202 14.15 -19.16 12.48
N VAL A 203 12.91 -18.99 12.01
CA VAL A 203 12.26 -19.98 11.14
C VAL A 203 12.97 -20.08 9.80
N LEU A 204 13.36 -18.94 9.20
CA LEU A 204 14.12 -18.91 7.95
C LEU A 204 15.53 -19.52 8.12
N ASP A 205 16.20 -19.28 9.24
CA ASP A 205 17.47 -19.93 9.58
C ASP A 205 17.32 -21.46 9.55
N ALA A 206 16.29 -22.01 10.20
CA ALA A 206 16.03 -23.44 10.20
C ALA A 206 15.68 -24.01 8.81
N TYR A 207 15.09 -23.19 7.93
CA TYR A 207 14.75 -23.58 6.56
C TYR A 207 15.98 -23.59 5.64
N PHE A 208 16.85 -22.58 5.74
CA PHE A 208 18.03 -22.42 4.87
C PHE A 208 19.30 -23.12 5.37
N GLN A 209 19.33 -23.61 6.63
CA GLN A 209 20.45 -24.41 7.17
C GLN A 209 20.40 -25.90 6.78
N LYS A 210 19.45 -26.32 5.92
CA LYS A 210 19.44 -27.63 5.27
C LYS A 210 20.13 -27.56 3.90
#